data_AF-A0A4Z2BI69-F1
#
_entry.id   AF-A0A4Z2BI69-F1
#
_cell.length_a   1.000
_cell.length_b   1.000
_cell.length_c   1.000
_cell.angle_alpha   90.00
_cell.angle_beta   90.00
_cell.angle_gamma   90.00
#
_symmetry.space_group_name_H-M   'P 1'
#
loop_
_entity.id
_entity.type
_entity.pdbx_description
1 polymer ?
#
loop_
_entity_poly.entity_id
_entity_poly.type
_entity_poly.pdbx_seq_one_letter_code
_entity_poly.pdbx_strand_id
1 'polypeptide(L)'
;MAQNVAAAAHAKSAAMAAEGAQTGSSQPPKPVVRKPKVLLVIDDQHTDWAKYFRGKKLNGEYEIRVEQAEFSEINLASYVNSGCTVDAQVNKGGTKAVR
;
A
#
# COMPACT_ATOMS: atom_id res chain seq x y z
N MET A 1 -38.01 -29.69 -53.27
CA MET A 1 -37.89 -28.41 -52.53
C MET A 1 -36.41 -28.19 -52.29
N ALA A 2 -35.78 -27.32 -53.08
CA ALA A 2 -34.37 -27.01 -52.98
C ALA A 2 -34.13 -26.06 -51.80
N GLN A 3 -33.08 -26.30 -51.02
CA GLN A 3 -32.59 -25.33 -50.03
C GLN A 3 -31.08 -25.18 -50.19
N ASN A 4 -30.71 -24.02 -50.73
CA ASN A 4 -29.36 -23.49 -50.88
C ASN A 4 -29.15 -22.44 -49.78
N VAL A 5 -28.08 -22.52 -48.99
CA VAL A 5 -27.44 -21.38 -48.28
C VAL A 5 -25.94 -21.73 -48.13
N ALA A 6 -25.07 -21.30 -49.05
CA ALA A 6 -24.09 -20.19 -48.94
C ALA A 6 -23.05 -20.35 -47.80
N ALA A 7 -21.79 -20.69 -48.12
CA ALA A 7 -20.62 -19.78 -48.31
C ALA A 7 -19.99 -19.31 -46.97
N ALA A 8 -18.68 -19.20 -46.74
CA ALA A 8 -17.48 -19.24 -47.57
C ALA A 8 -16.28 -19.74 -46.70
N ALA A 9 -15.34 -20.44 -47.33
CA ALA A 9 -14.11 -20.91 -46.72
C ALA A 9 -13.07 -19.77 -46.65
N HIS A 10 -12.47 -19.56 -45.47
CA HIS A 10 -11.35 -18.64 -45.30
C HIS A 10 -10.03 -19.40 -45.49
N ALA A 11 -9.17 -18.82 -46.33
CA ALA A 11 -7.91 -19.36 -46.80
C ALA A 11 -6.81 -19.42 -45.72
N LYS A 12 -5.89 -20.38 -45.91
CA LYS A 12 -4.63 -20.53 -45.18
C LYS A 12 -3.69 -19.34 -45.45
N SER A 13 -2.97 -18.90 -44.42
CA SER A 13 -1.56 -18.55 -44.55
C SER A 13 -0.83 -18.77 -43.23
N ALA A 14 0.21 -19.61 -43.30
CA ALA A 14 1.21 -19.79 -42.27
C ALA A 14 2.34 -18.78 -42.50
N ALA A 15 2.82 -18.16 -41.43
CA ALA A 15 4.11 -17.48 -41.41
C ALA A 15 4.74 -17.67 -40.01
N MET A 16 5.90 -18.33 -40.00
CA MET A 16 6.78 -18.47 -38.85
C MET A 16 7.48 -17.14 -38.58
N ALA A 17 7.63 -16.73 -37.32
CA ALA A 17 8.55 -15.66 -36.94
C ALA A 17 9.12 -15.90 -35.51
N ALA A 18 10.36 -16.40 -35.53
CA ALA A 18 11.49 -16.23 -34.60
C ALA A 18 11.24 -15.88 -33.11
N GLU A 19 11.65 -16.82 -32.25
CA GLU A 19 11.99 -16.60 -30.85
C GLU A 19 13.30 -15.78 -30.79
N GLY A 20 13.17 -14.47 -30.61
CA GLY A 20 14.29 -13.55 -30.42
C GLY A 20 14.63 -13.42 -28.94
N ALA A 21 15.80 -13.92 -28.55
CA ALA A 21 16.39 -13.71 -27.24
C ALA A 21 16.54 -12.21 -26.93
N GLN A 22 15.74 -11.69 -26.01
CA GLN A 22 15.93 -10.36 -25.43
C GLN A 22 16.96 -10.44 -24.30
N THR A 23 18.18 -10.03 -24.63
CA THR A 23 19.22 -9.69 -23.67
C THR A 23 18.90 -8.36 -22.99
N GLY A 24 18.90 -8.38 -21.65
CA GLY A 24 19.42 -7.28 -20.83
C GLY A 24 18.65 -5.96 -20.78
N SER A 25 17.61 -5.89 -19.94
CA SER A 25 17.52 -4.83 -18.93
C SER A 25 16.68 -5.32 -17.76
N SER A 26 17.33 -5.95 -16.77
CA SER A 26 16.69 -6.23 -15.48
C SER A 26 16.51 -4.89 -14.75
N GLN A 27 15.44 -4.17 -15.07
CA GLN A 27 14.99 -3.10 -14.20
C GLN A 27 14.74 -3.72 -12.82
N PRO A 28 15.34 -3.20 -11.74
CA PRO A 28 15.04 -3.71 -10.41
C PRO A 28 13.53 -3.63 -10.21
N PRO A 29 12.90 -4.68 -9.64
CA PRO A 29 11.46 -4.68 -9.46
C PRO A 29 11.04 -3.42 -8.71
N LYS A 30 10.13 -2.64 -9.30
CA LYS A 30 9.60 -1.44 -8.63
C LYS A 30 9.05 -1.85 -7.27
N PRO A 31 9.47 -1.20 -6.18
CA PRO A 31 8.95 -1.53 -4.85
C PRO A 31 7.43 -1.42 -4.85
N VAL A 32 6.74 -2.51 -4.50
CA VAL A 32 5.30 -2.48 -4.29
C VAL A 32 5.05 -1.65 -3.03
N VAL A 33 4.60 -0.41 -3.19
CA VAL A 33 4.27 0.47 -2.06
C VAL A 33 2.92 0.05 -1.50
N ARG A 34 2.93 -0.66 -0.37
CA ARG A 34 1.72 -1.06 0.36
C ARG A 34 1.29 0.05 1.32
N LYS A 35 -0.01 0.10 1.63
CA LYS A 35 -0.53 1.00 2.67
C LYS A 35 0.25 0.77 3.98
N PRO A 36 0.83 1.81 4.59
CA PRO A 36 1.61 1.67 5.80
C PRO A 36 0.74 1.18 6.96
N LYS A 37 1.37 0.48 7.90
CA LYS A 37 0.77 0.11 9.18
C LYS A 37 1.10 1.18 10.20
N VAL A 38 0.09 1.62 10.93
CA VAL A 38 0.24 2.66 11.96
C VAL A 38 0.66 2.01 13.27
N LEU A 39 1.67 2.59 13.92
CA LEU A 39 2.12 2.25 15.26
C LEU A 39 1.90 3.49 16.14
N LEU A 40 0.98 3.39 17.10
CA LEU A 40 0.82 4.38 18.16
C LEU A 40 1.86 4.12 19.25
N VAL A 41 2.68 5.12 19.57
CA VAL A 41 3.64 5.09 20.67
C VAL A 41 3.16 6.07 21.74
N ILE A 42 2.99 5.57 22.97
CA ILE A 42 2.60 6.37 24.12
C ILE A 42 3.84 6.64 24.96
N ASP A 43 4.42 7.83 24.78
CA ASP A 43 5.65 8.27 25.43
C ASP A 43 5.77 9.80 25.34
N ASP A 44 6.70 10.38 26.10
CA ASP A 44 7.02 11.81 26.04
C ASP A 44 7.69 12.22 24.71
N GLN A 45 7.81 13.53 24.45
CA GLN A 45 8.41 14.05 23.21
C GLN A 45 9.96 14.04 23.21
N HIS A 46 10.62 13.61 24.29
CA HIS A 46 12.09 13.59 24.35
C HIS A 46 12.68 12.50 23.46
N THR A 47 11.95 11.38 23.28
CA THR A 47 12.36 10.29 22.39
C THR A 47 11.63 10.39 21.04
N ASP A 48 12.37 10.66 19.96
CA ASP A 48 11.80 10.66 18.59
C ASP A 48 11.70 9.23 18.04
N TRP A 49 10.61 8.54 18.35
CA TRP A 49 10.38 7.17 17.89
C TRP A 49 10.28 7.04 16.37
N ALA A 50 9.81 8.08 15.66
CA ALA A 50 9.76 8.07 14.20
C ALA A 50 11.15 7.96 13.57
N LYS A 51 12.19 8.51 14.20
CA LYS A 51 13.59 8.33 13.79
C LYS A 51 14.05 6.88 13.91
N TYR A 52 13.70 6.18 14.99
CA TYR A 52 14.11 4.79 15.22
C TYR A 52 13.44 3.80 14.27
N PHE A 53 12.20 4.08 13.87
CA PHE A 53 11.43 3.26 12.92
C PHE A 53 11.65 3.65 11.45
N ARG A 54 12.44 4.68 11.16
CA ARG A 54 12.72 5.10 9.78
C ARG A 54 13.35 3.95 8.97
N GLY A 55 12.72 3.63 7.84
CA GLY A 55 13.15 2.55 6.96
C GLY A 55 12.89 1.14 7.47
N LYS A 56 12.32 0.98 8.67
CA LYS A 56 11.88 -0.33 9.16
C LYS A 56 10.59 -0.73 8.45
N LYS A 57 10.48 -2.02 8.12
CA LYS A 57 9.29 -2.60 7.48
C LYS A 57 8.76 -3.75 8.30
N LEU A 58 7.45 -3.80 8.49
CA LEU A 58 6.77 -4.95 9.08
C LEU A 58 6.67 -6.06 8.02
N ASN A 59 7.14 -7.25 8.36
CA ASN A 59 7.23 -8.42 7.48
C ASN A 59 8.00 -8.15 6.17
N GLY A 60 8.90 -7.15 6.15
CA GLY A 60 9.63 -6.74 4.95
C GLY A 60 8.81 -5.99 3.90
N GLU A 61 7.48 -5.91 4.05
CA GLU A 61 6.58 -5.39 3.02
C GLU A 61 5.93 -4.06 3.39
N TYR A 62 5.51 -3.88 4.64
CA TYR A 62 4.71 -2.74 5.06
C TYR A 62 5.59 -1.69 5.71
N GLU A 63 5.53 -0.46 5.22
CA GLU A 63 6.10 0.68 5.93
C GLU A 63 5.39 0.90 7.27
N ILE A 64 6.14 1.34 8.28
CA ILE A 64 5.62 1.64 9.61
C ILE A 64 5.45 3.15 9.73
N ARG A 65 4.22 3.61 9.94
CA ARG A 65 3.93 5.01 10.26
C ARG A 65 3.83 5.14 11.77
N VAL A 66 4.77 5.85 12.37
CA VAL A 66 4.75 6.13 13.81
C VAL A 66 3.90 7.36 14.08
N GLU A 67 2.98 7.22 15.02
CA GLU A 67 2.21 8.31 15.62
C GLU A 67 2.51 8.32 17.12
N GLN A 68 2.89 9.46 17.66
CA GLN A 68 3.38 9.59 19.04
C GLN A 68 2.59 10.67 19.77
N ALA A 69 2.10 10.33 20.95
CA ALA A 69 1.29 11.18 21.81
C ALA A 69 1.44 10.74 23.27
N GLU A 70 1.30 11.67 24.21
CA GLU A 70 1.23 11.35 25.64
C GLU A 70 -0.18 10.87 26.04
N PHE A 71 -0.33 10.21 27.19
CA PHE A 71 -1.66 9.79 27.67
C PHE A 71 -2.65 10.95 27.81
N SER A 72 -2.17 12.15 28.15
CA SER A 72 -2.97 13.37 28.27
C SER A 72 -3.50 13.90 26.94
N GLU A 73 -2.97 13.40 25.81
CA GLU A 73 -3.26 13.83 24.45
C GLU A 73 -4.16 12.84 23.69
N ILE A 74 -4.53 11.71 24.31
CA ILE A 74 -5.25 10.61 23.66
C ILE A 74 -6.70 10.53 24.16
N ASN A 75 -7.63 10.41 23.22
CA ASN A 75 -8.99 9.96 23.48
C ASN A 75 -9.30 8.75 22.58
N LEU A 76 -10.23 7.88 22.98
CA LEU A 76 -10.63 6.75 22.15
C LEU A 76 -12.11 6.43 22.31
N ALA A 77 -12.68 5.89 21.24
CA ALA A 77 -14.01 5.30 21.24
C ALA A 77 -13.95 3.92 20.60
N SER A 78 -14.45 2.91 21.30
CA SER A 78 -14.51 1.54 20.78
C SER A 78 -15.96 1.05 20.71
N TYR A 79 -16.27 0.40 19.61
CA TYR A 79 -17.59 -0.07 19.25
C TYR A 79 -17.49 -1.53 18.81
N VAL A 80 -18.41 -2.36 19.27
CA VAL A 80 -18.44 -3.80 18.97
C VAL A 80 -18.46 -4.08 17.46
N ASN A 81 -19.15 -3.23 16.69
CA ASN A 81 -19.37 -3.47 15.26
C ASN A 81 -18.43 -2.71 14.33
N SER A 82 -17.86 -1.58 14.77
CA SER A 82 -17.03 -0.69 13.92
C SER A 82 -15.58 -0.57 14.38
N GLY A 83 -15.19 -1.24 15.46
CA GLY A 83 -13.81 -1.29 15.94
C GLY A 83 -13.47 -0.14 16.88
N CYS A 84 -12.19 0.25 16.92
CA CYS A 84 -11.67 1.28 17.81
C CYS A 84 -11.15 2.46 17.00
N THR A 85 -11.56 3.66 17.38
CA THR A 85 -11.03 4.93 16.90
C THR A 85 -10.23 5.58 18.02
N VAL A 86 -9.05 6.06 17.69
CA VAL A 86 -8.17 6.78 18.61
C VAL A 86 -8.00 8.18 18.04
N ASP A 87 -8.38 9.19 18.81
CA ASP A 87 -8.14 10.59 18.51
C ASP A 87 -6.88 11.04 19.27
N ALA A 88 -5.83 11.41 18.55
CA ALA A 88 -4.60 11.91 19.15
C ALA A 88 -4.43 13.41 18.89
N GLN A 89 -4.36 14.21 19.97
CA GLN A 89 -4.15 15.65 19.90
C GLN A 89 -2.69 16.00 20.13
N VAL A 90 -1.92 16.12 19.05
CA VAL A 90 -0.48 16.45 19.16
C VAL A 90 -0.30 17.97 19.13
N ASN A 91 0.25 18.53 20.21
CA ASN A 91 0.63 19.95 20.25
C ASN A 91 1.96 20.19 19.50
N LYS A 92 1.90 20.63 18.24
CA LYS A 92 3.09 21.08 17.51
C LYS A 92 3.11 22.60 17.38
N GLY A 93 3.86 23.26 18.27
CA GLY A 93 4.12 24.70 18.18
C GLY A 93 2.90 25.59 18.46
N GLY A 94 2.01 25.18 19.38
CA GLY A 94 0.87 25.99 19.83
C GLY A 94 -0.45 25.75 19.08
N THR A 95 -0.43 25.03 17.97
CA THR A 95 -1.64 24.65 17.23
C THR A 95 -2.06 23.22 17.57
N LYS A 96 -3.26 23.07 18.13
CA LYS A 96 -3.89 21.77 18.42
C LYS A 96 -4.47 21.17 17.13
N ALA A 97 -3.94 20.05 16.67
CA ALA A 97 -4.51 19.27 15.58
C ALA A 97 -4.97 17.90 16.11
N VAL A 98 -6.19 17.50 15.76
CA VAL A 98 -6.73 16.16 16.04
C VAL A 98 -6.58 15.30 14.79
N ARG A 99 -6.21 14.03 14.96
CA ARG A 99 -6.03 13.05 13.87
C ARG A 99 -6.61 11.71 14.24
#